data_AF-A0A1U7RBV2-F1
#
_entry.id   AF-A0A1U7RBV2-F1
#
_cell.length_a   1.000
_cell.length_b   1.000
_cell.length_c   1.000
_cell.angle_alpha   90.00
_cell.angle_beta   90.00
_cell.angle_gamma   90.00
#
_symmetry.space_group_name_H-M   'P 1'
#
loop_
_entity.id
_entity.type
_entity.pdbx_description
1 polymer ?
#
loop_
_entity_poly.entity_id
_entity_poly.type
_entity_poly.pdbx_seq_one_letter_code
_entity_poly.pdbx_strand_id
1 'polypeptide(L)'
;MIGQKTLDSFFSSAPPPQRDRSPEPGGNTELMAFVAEERQRHTVYPPPEQVFTWTQMCDIKDVKVVILGQDPYHGPNQAHGLCFSVQKPVPPPPSLENIYKELSTDIEDFTHPGHGDLTGWAKQGVLLLNAVLTVRAHQATSHRERGWEQFTDAVVSWLNENLNGLVFMLWGSYAQKKGSSIDRKRHHILQTAHPSPLSVYRGFFGCRHFSKTNELLKMSGKKPIDWRAL
;
A
#
# COMPACT_ATOMS: atom_id res chain seq x y z
N MET A 1 19.67 4.96 -8.91
CA MET A 1 20.24 5.26 -7.57
C MET A 1 19.36 6.13 -6.66
N ILE A 2 18.19 6.63 -7.10
CA ILE A 2 17.26 7.39 -6.23
C ILE A 2 16.53 6.45 -5.26
N GLY A 3 16.01 5.31 -5.74
CA GLY A 3 15.24 4.37 -4.92
C GLY A 3 16.00 3.76 -3.73
N GLN A 4 17.27 3.38 -3.89
CA GLN A 4 18.04 2.74 -2.81
C GLN A 4 18.26 3.69 -1.62
N LYS A 5 18.65 4.95 -1.85
CA LYS A 5 18.83 5.93 -0.76
C LYS A 5 17.53 6.24 -0.03
N THR A 6 16.41 6.31 -0.75
CA THR A 6 15.10 6.54 -0.14
C THR A 6 14.68 5.36 0.73
N LEU A 7 14.95 4.14 0.28
CA LEU A 7 14.69 2.93 1.05
C LEU A 7 15.58 2.83 2.28
N ASP A 8 16.88 3.06 2.12
CA ASP A 8 17.84 3.05 3.24
C ASP A 8 17.42 4.09 4.29
N SER A 9 17.01 5.29 3.87
CA SER A 9 16.47 6.32 4.77
C SER A 9 15.20 5.85 5.50
N PHE A 10 14.26 5.24 4.78
CA PHE A 10 13.00 4.75 5.34
C PHE A 10 13.23 3.66 6.39
N PHE A 11 14.18 2.74 6.15
CA PHE A 11 14.53 1.69 7.11
C PHE A 11 15.48 2.17 8.21
N SER A 12 16.24 3.26 8.00
CA SER A 12 17.19 3.80 8.99
C SER A 12 16.54 4.52 10.17
N SER A 13 15.29 4.99 10.02
CA SER A 13 14.56 5.67 11.10
C SER A 13 13.93 4.70 12.12
N ALA A 14 14.18 3.40 11.97
CA ALA A 14 13.70 2.35 12.84
C ALA A 14 14.50 2.25 14.16
N PRO A 15 13.90 1.74 15.26
CA PRO A 15 14.66 1.24 16.39
C PRO A 15 15.64 0.14 15.95
N PRO A 16 16.78 -0.06 16.65
CA PRO A 16 17.72 -1.10 16.30
C PRO A 16 17.00 -2.45 16.24
N PRO A 17 17.23 -3.25 15.19
CA PRO A 17 16.48 -4.47 14.97
C PRO A 17 16.70 -5.42 16.14
N GLN A 18 15.63 -6.09 16.59
CA GLN A 18 15.75 -7.10 17.66
C GLN A 18 16.49 -8.36 17.20
N ARG A 19 16.78 -8.50 15.89
CA ARG A 19 17.67 -9.51 15.31
C ARG A 19 18.42 -8.98 14.10
N ASP A 20 19.67 -9.39 14.00
CA ASP A 20 20.68 -8.96 13.04
C ASP A 20 20.40 -9.41 11.59
N ARG A 21 19.40 -8.82 10.95
CA ARG A 21 19.15 -8.98 9.50
C ARG A 21 18.62 -7.69 8.89
N SER A 22 19.53 -6.88 8.37
CA SER A 22 19.21 -5.94 7.28
C SER A 22 18.80 -6.76 6.04
N PRO A 23 17.82 -6.30 5.22
CA PRO A 23 17.53 -6.98 3.96
C PRO A 23 18.79 -6.96 3.08
N GLU A 24 19.27 -8.15 2.66
CA GLU A 24 20.48 -8.24 1.85
C GLU A 24 20.31 -7.59 0.47
N PRO A 25 21.33 -6.88 -0.06
CA PRO A 25 21.18 -6.05 -1.27
C PRO A 25 21.12 -6.84 -2.59
N GLY A 26 21.26 -8.17 -2.57
CA GLY A 26 21.57 -8.98 -3.75
C GLY A 26 20.43 -9.15 -4.77
N GLY A 27 19.17 -9.05 -4.36
CA GLY A 27 18.01 -9.28 -5.25
C GLY A 27 17.56 -8.07 -6.08
N ASN A 28 18.14 -6.88 -5.83
CA ASN A 28 17.60 -5.62 -6.36
C ASN A 28 18.15 -5.28 -7.77
N THR A 29 19.30 -5.82 -8.15
CA THR A 29 20.00 -5.41 -9.39
C THR A 29 19.27 -5.85 -10.66
N GLU A 30 18.80 -7.10 -10.73
CA GLU A 30 18.09 -7.63 -11.90
C GLU A 30 16.73 -6.95 -12.10
N LEU A 31 15.99 -6.74 -11.02
CA LEU A 31 14.72 -6.01 -11.03
C LEU A 31 14.90 -4.57 -11.56
N MET A 32 15.90 -3.85 -11.06
CA MET A 32 16.15 -2.47 -11.50
C MET A 32 16.62 -2.42 -12.96
N ALA A 33 17.42 -3.38 -13.41
CA ALA A 33 17.81 -3.51 -14.81
C ALA A 33 16.61 -3.77 -15.72
N PHE A 34 15.72 -4.71 -15.33
CA PHE A 34 14.48 -5.00 -16.04
C PHE A 34 13.59 -3.75 -16.18
N VAL A 35 13.34 -3.02 -15.09
CA VAL A 35 12.51 -1.81 -15.13
C VAL A 35 13.16 -0.71 -15.98
N ALA A 36 14.49 -0.60 -15.96
CA ALA A 36 15.21 0.35 -16.80
C ALA A 36 15.08 0.02 -18.30
N GLU A 37 15.20 -1.27 -18.67
CA GLU A 37 14.99 -1.74 -20.05
C GLU A 37 13.54 -1.52 -20.50
N GLU A 38 12.56 -1.84 -19.63
CA GLU A 38 11.14 -1.61 -19.92
C GLU A 38 10.85 -0.13 -20.21
N ARG A 39 11.45 0.79 -19.46
CA ARG A 39 11.30 2.24 -19.67
C ARG A 39 11.94 2.76 -20.95
N GLN A 40 12.91 2.04 -21.54
CA GLN A 40 13.48 2.40 -22.84
C GLN A 40 12.55 2.04 -23.99
N ARG A 41 11.68 1.03 -23.81
CA ARG A 41 10.83 0.47 -24.88
C ARG A 41 9.35 0.83 -24.73
N HIS A 42 8.90 1.11 -23.52
CA HIS A 42 7.50 1.29 -23.20
C HIS A 42 7.30 2.45 -22.21
N THR A 43 6.07 2.99 -22.19
CA THR A 43 5.64 3.81 -21.07
C THR A 43 5.38 2.92 -19.86
N VAL A 44 6.07 3.21 -18.75
CA VAL A 44 5.95 2.46 -17.48
C VAL A 44 5.49 3.42 -16.38
N TYR A 45 4.44 3.03 -15.67
CA TYR A 45 3.90 3.76 -14.53
C TYR A 45 4.29 3.10 -13.19
N PRO A 46 4.38 3.88 -12.10
CA PRO A 46 4.43 5.34 -12.09
C PRO A 46 5.77 5.86 -12.68
N PRO A 47 5.94 7.19 -12.87
CA PRO A 47 7.24 7.79 -13.15
C PRO A 47 8.31 7.34 -12.13
N PRO A 48 9.61 7.25 -12.52
CA PRO A 48 10.68 6.71 -11.67
C PRO A 48 10.75 7.33 -10.27
N GLU A 49 10.58 8.65 -10.17
CA GLU A 49 10.62 9.44 -8.94
C GLU A 49 9.45 9.16 -8.00
N GLN A 50 8.36 8.61 -8.52
CA GLN A 50 7.14 8.28 -7.77
C GLN A 50 7.04 6.79 -7.38
N VAL A 51 7.95 5.91 -7.82
CA VAL A 51 7.87 4.47 -7.51
C VAL A 51 7.86 4.20 -6.00
N PHE A 52 8.60 5.01 -5.24
CA PHE A 52 8.77 4.85 -3.79
C PHE A 52 8.04 5.93 -2.99
N THR A 53 7.02 6.60 -3.53
CA THR A 53 6.27 7.65 -2.80
C THR A 53 5.79 7.17 -1.43
N TRP A 54 5.37 5.91 -1.29
CA TRP A 54 4.95 5.29 -0.03
C TRP A 54 5.98 5.38 1.11
N THR A 55 7.28 5.48 0.80
CA THR A 55 8.36 5.65 1.80
C THR A 55 8.51 7.09 2.30
N GLN A 56 7.93 8.05 1.59
CA GLN A 56 8.16 9.49 1.82
C GLN A 56 7.02 10.13 2.64
N MET A 57 5.94 9.38 2.90
CA MET A 57 4.72 9.94 3.49
C MET A 57 4.74 9.95 5.02
N CYS A 58 5.38 8.97 5.65
CA CYS A 58 5.57 8.89 7.09
C CYS A 58 6.84 8.08 7.38
N ASP A 59 7.41 8.22 8.57
CA ASP A 59 8.50 7.34 9.00
C ASP A 59 8.00 5.91 9.17
N ILE A 60 8.85 4.91 8.91
CA ILE A 60 8.47 3.50 9.03
C ILE A 60 7.95 3.15 10.43
N LYS A 61 8.50 3.76 11.49
CA LYS A 61 8.09 3.58 12.88
C LYS A 61 6.68 4.12 13.18
N ASP A 62 6.20 5.06 12.36
CA ASP A 62 4.91 5.71 12.53
C ASP A 62 3.79 4.97 11.78
N VAL A 63 4.12 3.88 11.08
CA VAL A 63 3.15 3.02 10.41
C VAL A 63 2.20 2.40 11.46
N LYS A 64 0.90 2.52 11.19
CA LYS A 64 -0.20 2.01 12.01
C LYS A 64 -1.06 1.01 11.26
N VAL A 65 -1.29 1.29 9.98
CA VAL A 65 -2.16 0.53 9.09
C VAL A 65 -1.39 0.19 7.82
N VAL A 66 -1.58 -1.01 7.30
CA VAL A 66 -1.02 -1.44 6.01
C VAL A 66 -2.17 -1.86 5.10
N ILE A 67 -2.30 -1.21 3.95
CA ILE A 67 -3.25 -1.58 2.90
C ILE A 67 -2.43 -2.12 1.73
N LEU A 68 -2.69 -3.38 1.35
CA LEU A 68 -1.98 -4.04 0.26
C LEU A 68 -2.81 -4.02 -1.04
N GLY A 69 -2.28 -3.36 -2.06
CA GLY A 69 -2.75 -3.47 -3.43
C GLY A 69 -1.97 -4.51 -4.24
N GLN A 70 -2.44 -4.79 -5.46
CA GLN A 70 -1.80 -5.75 -6.35
C GLN A 70 -0.72 -5.09 -7.21
N ASP A 71 -1.12 -4.28 -8.17
CA ASP A 71 -0.26 -3.52 -9.08
C ASP A 71 -0.75 -2.07 -9.25
N PRO A 72 0.09 -1.14 -9.73
CA PRO A 72 -0.30 0.24 -9.93
C PRO A 72 -1.38 0.37 -11.01
N TYR A 73 -2.14 1.46 -10.98
CA TYR A 73 -2.96 1.82 -12.13
C TYR A 73 -2.11 1.99 -13.40
N HIS A 74 -2.60 1.43 -14.50
CA HIS A 74 -1.86 1.35 -15.77
C HIS A 74 -2.33 2.39 -16.81
N GLY A 75 -3.20 3.33 -16.44
CA GLY A 75 -3.61 4.45 -17.28
C GLY A 75 -2.74 5.70 -17.06
N PRO A 76 -2.72 6.62 -18.05
CA PRO A 76 -1.98 7.87 -17.94
C PRO A 76 -2.34 8.67 -16.68
N ASN A 77 -1.32 9.20 -16.00
CA ASN A 77 -1.44 10.07 -14.82
C ASN A 77 -2.12 9.45 -13.58
N GLN A 78 -2.44 8.15 -13.58
CA GLN A 78 -3.15 7.54 -12.47
C GLN A 78 -2.20 7.16 -11.33
N ALA A 79 -1.25 6.25 -11.58
CA ALA A 79 -0.36 5.76 -10.53
C ALA A 79 0.69 6.80 -10.14
N HIS A 80 0.86 7.01 -8.83
CA HIS A 80 1.89 7.89 -8.25
C HIS A 80 2.60 7.29 -7.03
N GLY A 81 2.61 5.96 -6.91
CA GLY A 81 3.36 5.24 -5.88
C GLY A 81 2.62 4.92 -4.59
N LEU A 82 1.33 5.23 -4.51
CA LEU A 82 0.43 4.86 -3.40
C LEU A 82 -0.70 3.98 -3.96
N CYS A 83 -0.94 2.79 -3.37
CA CYS A 83 -2.01 1.91 -3.84
C CYS A 83 -3.39 2.59 -3.74
N PHE A 84 -4.26 2.33 -4.71
CA PHE A 84 -5.61 2.94 -4.88
C PHE A 84 -5.66 4.46 -5.10
N SER A 85 -4.59 5.20 -4.85
CA SER A 85 -4.54 6.65 -4.93
C SER A 85 -4.28 7.16 -6.36
N VAL A 86 -4.86 8.32 -6.71
CA VAL A 86 -4.55 9.07 -7.94
C VAL A 86 -4.36 10.56 -7.62
N GLN A 87 -3.46 11.26 -8.34
CA GLN A 87 -3.21 12.69 -8.08
C GLN A 87 -4.33 13.58 -8.65
N LYS A 88 -4.56 14.74 -8.05
CA LYS A 88 -5.42 15.78 -8.65
C LYS A 88 -4.84 16.22 -10.01
N PRO A 89 -5.66 16.46 -11.05
CA PRO A 89 -7.12 16.44 -11.08
C PRO A 89 -7.72 15.11 -11.56
N VAL A 90 -6.97 14.00 -11.53
CA VAL A 90 -7.44 12.70 -12.05
C VAL A 90 -8.66 12.21 -11.25
N PRO A 91 -9.76 11.82 -11.93
CA PRO A 91 -10.94 11.31 -11.24
C PRO A 91 -10.63 9.99 -10.52
N PRO A 92 -11.25 9.73 -9.35
CA PRO A 92 -11.10 8.46 -8.66
C PRO A 92 -11.45 7.27 -9.58
N PRO A 93 -10.59 6.24 -9.67
CA PRO A 93 -10.92 5.04 -10.42
C PRO A 93 -12.03 4.21 -9.74
N PRO A 94 -12.68 3.27 -10.44
CA PRO A 94 -13.83 2.54 -9.90
C PRO A 94 -13.61 1.84 -8.55
N SER A 95 -12.41 1.30 -8.31
CA SER A 95 -12.06 0.70 -7.01
C SER A 95 -12.00 1.74 -5.89
N LEU A 96 -11.52 2.95 -6.17
CA LEU A 96 -11.46 4.03 -5.19
C LEU A 96 -12.85 4.62 -4.92
N GLU A 97 -13.68 4.73 -5.95
CA GLU A 97 -15.10 5.10 -5.77
C GLU A 97 -15.82 4.13 -4.84
N ASN A 98 -15.58 2.82 -4.99
CA ASN A 98 -16.13 1.82 -4.09
C ASN A 98 -15.57 1.93 -2.67
N ILE A 99 -14.29 2.27 -2.50
CA ILE A 99 -13.69 2.57 -1.19
C ILE A 99 -14.41 3.76 -0.54
N TYR A 100 -14.65 4.86 -1.27
CA TYR A 100 -15.38 6.01 -0.76
C TYR A 100 -16.84 5.71 -0.43
N LYS A 101 -17.49 4.87 -1.22
CA LYS A 101 -18.85 4.42 -0.93
C LYS A 101 -18.92 3.60 0.37
N GLU A 102 -17.98 2.67 0.59
CA GLU A 102 -17.90 1.96 1.86
C GLU A 102 -17.64 2.91 3.03
N LEU A 103 -16.68 3.83 2.88
CA LEU A 103 -16.38 4.86 3.88
C LEU A 103 -17.61 5.69 4.26
N SER A 104 -18.42 6.10 3.28
CA SER A 104 -19.64 6.89 3.52
C SER A 104 -20.68 6.17 4.36
N THR A 105 -20.64 4.84 4.39
CA THR A 105 -21.53 4.00 5.20
C THR A 105 -20.90 3.55 6.52
N ASP A 106 -19.57 3.58 6.62
CA ASP A 106 -18.82 3.06 7.76
C ASP A 106 -18.36 4.14 8.75
N ILE A 107 -17.98 5.30 8.23
CA ILE A 107 -17.45 6.44 8.99
C ILE A 107 -18.46 7.57 8.95
N GLU A 108 -18.98 7.91 10.13
CA GLU A 108 -19.88 9.05 10.31
C GLU A 108 -19.22 10.35 9.82
N ASP A 109 -20.02 11.20 9.18
CA ASP A 109 -19.60 12.46 8.54
C ASP A 109 -18.52 12.33 7.45
N PHE A 110 -18.27 11.12 6.91
CA PHE A 110 -17.44 11.00 5.72
C PHE A 110 -18.21 11.46 4.48
N THR A 111 -17.66 12.46 3.79
CA THR A 111 -18.15 12.93 2.49
C THR A 111 -17.10 12.68 1.42
N HIS A 112 -17.54 12.29 0.23
CA HIS A 112 -16.65 12.10 -0.92
C HIS A 112 -15.81 13.38 -1.17
N PRO A 113 -14.47 13.32 -1.18
CA PRO A 113 -13.62 14.52 -1.16
C PRO A 113 -13.50 15.24 -2.52
N GLY A 114 -14.08 14.66 -3.58
CA GLY A 114 -14.02 15.22 -4.93
C GLY A 114 -12.69 14.98 -5.65
N HIS A 115 -11.80 14.15 -5.09
CA HIS A 115 -10.53 13.74 -5.69
C HIS A 115 -10.10 12.35 -5.24
N GLY A 116 -9.09 11.78 -5.90
CA GLY A 116 -8.58 10.45 -5.57
C GLY A 116 -7.26 10.41 -4.78
N ASP A 117 -6.76 11.56 -4.33
CA ASP A 117 -5.48 11.62 -3.62
C ASP A 117 -5.61 11.18 -2.15
N LEU A 118 -4.95 10.06 -1.81
CA LEU A 118 -4.91 9.45 -0.48
C LEU A 118 -3.69 9.85 0.37
N THR A 119 -2.92 10.86 -0.05
CA THR A 119 -1.74 11.35 0.69
C THR A 119 -2.06 11.72 2.13
N GLY A 120 -3.27 12.24 2.40
CA GLY A 120 -3.73 12.57 3.75
C GLY A 120 -3.77 11.37 4.70
N TRP A 121 -4.14 10.18 4.20
CA TRP A 121 -4.05 8.93 4.98
C TRP A 121 -2.61 8.48 5.16
N ALA A 122 -1.80 8.57 4.09
CA ALA A 122 -0.41 8.12 4.13
C ALA A 122 0.42 8.87 5.19
N LYS A 123 0.22 10.18 5.30
CA LYS A 123 0.85 11.03 6.34
C LYS A 123 0.45 10.67 7.77
N GLN A 124 -0.65 9.96 7.97
CA GLN A 124 -1.11 9.54 9.30
C GLN A 124 -0.58 8.17 9.76
N GLY A 125 0.23 7.51 8.91
CA GLY A 125 0.76 6.16 9.16
C GLY A 125 -0.03 5.05 8.44
N VAL A 126 -0.77 5.37 7.38
CA VAL A 126 -1.39 4.36 6.50
C VAL A 126 -0.41 4.03 5.37
N LEU A 127 0.28 2.91 5.46
CA LEU A 127 1.15 2.43 4.40
C LEU A 127 0.32 1.90 3.23
N LEU A 128 0.31 2.62 2.12
CA LEU A 128 -0.40 2.30 0.88
C LEU A 128 0.54 1.60 -0.12
N LEU A 129 0.75 0.29 0.06
CA LEU A 129 1.77 -0.48 -0.67
C LEU A 129 1.13 -1.41 -1.72
N ASN A 130 1.55 -1.33 -2.98
CA ASN A 130 1.27 -2.38 -3.96
C ASN A 130 2.30 -3.50 -3.84
N ALA A 131 1.94 -4.74 -4.16
CA ALA A 131 2.89 -5.85 -4.22
C ALA A 131 3.85 -5.75 -5.42
N VAL A 132 3.35 -5.24 -6.54
CA VAL A 132 4.14 -4.87 -7.73
C VAL A 132 4.19 -3.35 -7.80
N LEU A 133 5.37 -2.75 -7.95
CA LEU A 133 5.52 -1.28 -7.86
C LEU A 133 5.59 -0.56 -9.20
N THR A 134 5.63 -1.28 -10.32
CA THR A 134 5.58 -0.70 -11.67
C THR A 134 4.69 -1.51 -12.59
N VAL A 135 4.20 -0.89 -13.66
CA VAL A 135 3.34 -1.54 -14.67
C VAL A 135 3.53 -0.85 -16.01
N ARG A 136 3.38 -1.60 -17.10
CA ARG A 136 3.40 -1.05 -18.44
C ARG A 136 2.04 -0.41 -18.75
N ALA A 137 2.04 0.72 -19.46
CA ALA A 137 0.82 1.41 -19.85
C ALA A 137 -0.16 0.44 -20.54
N HIS A 138 -1.42 0.47 -20.10
CA HIS A 138 -2.53 -0.34 -20.62
C HIS A 138 -2.38 -1.86 -20.47
N GLN A 139 -1.38 -2.34 -19.74
CA GLN A 139 -1.14 -3.78 -19.54
C GLN A 139 -1.04 -4.09 -18.05
N ALA A 140 -2.19 -4.26 -17.40
CA ALA A 140 -2.26 -4.71 -16.01
C ALA A 140 -1.38 -5.95 -15.78
N THR A 141 -0.73 -6.02 -14.63
CA THR A 141 0.12 -7.15 -14.22
C THR A 141 1.35 -7.42 -15.10
N SER A 142 1.72 -6.53 -16.04
CA SER A 142 2.82 -6.79 -16.99
C SER A 142 4.19 -6.98 -16.33
N HIS A 143 4.41 -6.44 -15.13
CA HIS A 143 5.66 -6.56 -14.37
C HIS A 143 5.54 -7.52 -13.17
N ARG A 144 4.48 -8.34 -13.14
CA ARG A 144 4.33 -9.42 -12.17
C ARG A 144 5.47 -10.44 -12.32
N GLU A 145 5.90 -11.02 -11.21
CA GLU A 145 6.93 -12.07 -11.14
C GLU A 145 8.29 -11.62 -11.70
N ARG A 146 8.57 -10.31 -11.62
CA ARG A 146 9.85 -9.70 -12.03
C ARG A 146 10.74 -9.29 -10.86
N GLY A 147 10.33 -9.57 -9.63
CA GLY A 147 11.12 -9.35 -8.40
C GLY A 147 10.49 -8.34 -7.43
N TRP A 148 9.47 -7.58 -7.85
CA TRP A 148 8.78 -6.64 -6.95
C TRP A 148 8.09 -7.34 -5.78
N GLU A 149 7.56 -8.53 -5.99
CA GLU A 149 6.89 -9.31 -4.94
C GLU A 149 7.85 -9.65 -3.81
N GLN A 150 9.04 -10.15 -4.13
CA GLN A 150 10.08 -10.45 -3.16
C GLN A 150 10.51 -9.19 -2.40
N PHE A 151 10.68 -8.08 -3.13
CA PHE A 151 11.02 -6.81 -2.53
C PHE A 151 9.94 -6.34 -1.53
N THR A 152 8.67 -6.36 -1.92
CA THR A 152 7.57 -5.91 -1.05
C THR A 152 7.23 -6.94 0.04
N ASP A 153 7.55 -8.23 -0.16
CA ASP A 153 7.50 -9.25 0.90
C ASP A 153 8.50 -8.92 2.00
N ALA A 154 9.72 -8.48 1.66
CA ALA A 154 10.71 -8.04 2.63
C ALA A 154 10.22 -6.82 3.44
N VAL A 155 9.53 -5.87 2.81
CA VAL A 155 8.90 -4.73 3.51
C VAL A 155 7.86 -5.23 4.53
N VAL A 156 6.96 -6.13 4.12
CA VAL A 156 5.91 -6.68 4.99
C VAL A 156 6.51 -7.51 6.13
N SER A 157 7.49 -8.36 5.85
CA SER A 157 8.22 -9.15 6.86
C SER A 157 8.92 -8.24 7.87
N TRP A 158 9.59 -7.18 7.41
CA TRP A 158 10.24 -6.23 8.30
C TRP A 158 9.22 -5.57 9.25
N LEU A 159 8.07 -5.12 8.74
CA LEU A 159 7.01 -4.52 9.56
C LEU A 159 6.44 -5.53 10.58
N ASN A 160 6.25 -6.77 10.14
CA ASN A 160 5.76 -7.88 10.96
C ASN A 160 6.75 -8.25 12.09
N GLU A 161 8.05 -8.11 11.84
CA GLU A 161 9.10 -8.48 12.79
C GLU A 161 9.53 -7.34 13.72
N ASN A 162 9.33 -6.08 13.32
CA ASN A 162 9.88 -4.93 14.05
C ASN A 162 8.83 -4.02 14.69
N LEU A 163 7.58 -4.03 14.23
CA LEU A 163 6.50 -3.22 14.82
C LEU A 163 5.47 -4.09 15.53
N ASN A 164 4.54 -3.51 16.28
CA ASN A 164 3.51 -4.24 17.04
C ASN A 164 2.16 -3.56 16.89
N GLY A 165 1.07 -4.33 16.98
CA GLY A 165 -0.29 -3.78 16.94
C GLY A 165 -0.59 -2.99 15.65
N LEU A 166 -0.06 -3.46 14.52
CA LEU A 166 -0.44 -2.93 13.20
C LEU A 166 -1.78 -3.51 12.79
N VAL A 167 -2.54 -2.79 11.98
CA VAL A 167 -3.74 -3.32 11.31
C VAL A 167 -3.43 -3.55 9.84
N PHE A 168 -3.46 -4.79 9.39
CA PHE A 168 -3.30 -5.16 7.98
C PHE A 168 -4.68 -5.34 7.33
N MET A 169 -4.97 -4.53 6.31
CA MET A 169 -6.20 -4.62 5.52
C MET A 169 -5.90 -5.35 4.21
N LEU A 170 -6.33 -6.60 4.14
CA LEU A 170 -6.04 -7.52 3.04
C LEU A 170 -7.28 -7.71 2.16
N TRP A 171 -7.37 -6.90 1.10
CA TRP A 171 -8.52 -6.86 0.20
C TRP A 171 -8.29 -7.72 -1.05
N GLY A 172 -9.03 -8.82 -1.16
CA GLY A 172 -8.91 -9.78 -2.26
C GLY A 172 -7.86 -10.87 -2.02
N SER A 173 -7.95 -11.94 -2.81
CA SER A 173 -7.16 -13.16 -2.64
C SER A 173 -5.65 -12.92 -2.73
N TYR A 174 -5.20 -12.00 -3.58
CA TYR A 174 -3.79 -11.69 -3.74
C TYR A 174 -3.21 -11.06 -2.46
N ALA A 175 -3.85 -10.03 -1.91
CA ALA A 175 -3.43 -9.41 -0.65
C ALA A 175 -3.50 -10.39 0.53
N GLN A 176 -4.52 -11.25 0.56
CA GLN A 176 -4.67 -12.29 1.59
C GLN A 176 -3.54 -13.33 1.53
N LYS A 177 -3.12 -13.74 0.33
CA LYS A 177 -1.97 -14.62 0.14
C LYS A 177 -0.67 -13.96 0.60
N LYS A 178 -0.44 -12.69 0.22
CA LYS A 178 0.76 -11.94 0.63
C LYS A 178 0.84 -11.76 2.16
N GLY A 179 -0.29 -11.57 2.81
CA GLY A 179 -0.38 -11.42 4.27
C GLY A 179 -0.45 -12.74 5.06
N SER A 180 -0.25 -13.91 4.45
CA SER A 180 -0.43 -15.19 5.15
C SER A 180 0.60 -15.44 6.25
N SER A 181 1.77 -14.81 6.17
CA SER A 181 2.88 -14.92 7.13
C SER A 181 2.82 -13.91 8.28
N ILE A 182 1.82 -13.02 8.31
CA ILE A 182 1.68 -12.01 9.37
C ILE A 182 1.35 -12.69 10.70
N ASP A 183 2.07 -12.34 11.76
CA ASP A 183 1.83 -12.86 13.10
C ASP A 183 0.55 -12.25 13.70
N ARG A 184 -0.51 -13.06 13.73
CA ARG A 184 -1.83 -12.69 14.27
C ARG A 184 -1.86 -12.48 15.78
N LYS A 185 -0.83 -12.91 16.52
CA LYS A 185 -0.70 -12.60 17.95
C LYS A 185 -0.12 -11.21 18.15
N ARG A 186 0.65 -10.72 17.18
CA ARG A 186 1.36 -9.45 17.23
C ARG A 186 0.63 -8.32 16.53
N HIS A 187 -0.12 -8.64 15.49
CA HIS A 187 -0.84 -7.70 14.64
C HIS A 187 -2.28 -8.12 14.41
N HIS A 188 -3.09 -7.17 13.96
CA HIS A 188 -4.48 -7.39 13.59
C HIS A 188 -4.61 -7.54 12.07
N ILE A 189 -5.48 -8.44 11.62
CA ILE A 189 -5.73 -8.67 10.20
C ILE A 189 -7.22 -8.53 9.92
N LEU A 190 -7.56 -7.68 8.96
CA LEU A 190 -8.91 -7.53 8.41
C LEU A 190 -8.90 -8.00 6.95
N GLN A 191 -9.70 -9.00 6.62
CA GLN A 191 -9.73 -9.62 5.29
C GLN A 191 -11.13 -9.50 4.69
N THR A 192 -11.21 -9.09 3.43
CA THR A 192 -12.47 -9.11 2.66
C THR A 192 -12.19 -9.20 1.16
N ALA A 193 -13.23 -9.17 0.32
CA ALA A 193 -13.12 -9.10 -1.13
C ALA A 193 -12.41 -7.80 -1.59
N HIS A 194 -11.92 -7.77 -2.82
CA HIS A 194 -11.31 -6.56 -3.38
C HIS A 194 -12.39 -5.49 -3.69
N PRO A 195 -12.11 -4.18 -3.55
CA PRO A 195 -13.04 -3.10 -3.91
C PRO A 195 -13.32 -2.96 -5.42
N SER A 196 -12.84 -3.89 -6.26
CA SER A 196 -13.09 -3.83 -7.70
C SER A 196 -14.58 -4.05 -7.98
N PRO A 197 -15.18 -3.40 -9.00
CA PRO A 197 -16.56 -3.67 -9.40
C PRO A 197 -16.89 -5.16 -9.58
N LEU A 198 -15.90 -5.98 -9.96
CA LEU A 198 -16.04 -7.43 -10.17
C LEU A 198 -16.27 -8.22 -8.87
N SER A 199 -15.87 -7.69 -7.72
CA SER A 199 -15.84 -8.41 -6.44
C SER A 199 -16.44 -7.64 -5.27
N VAL A 200 -16.78 -6.37 -5.44
CA VAL A 200 -17.16 -5.48 -4.34
C VAL A 200 -18.35 -6.00 -3.52
N TYR A 201 -19.35 -6.60 -4.18
CA TYR A 201 -20.53 -7.20 -3.53
C TYR A 201 -20.26 -8.56 -2.87
N ARG A 202 -19.07 -9.15 -3.06
CA ARG A 202 -18.68 -10.43 -2.44
C ARG A 202 -18.15 -10.25 -1.01
N GLY A 203 -18.22 -9.05 -0.46
CA GLY A 203 -17.92 -8.76 0.94
C GLY A 203 -17.22 -7.43 1.21
N PHE A 204 -16.75 -6.70 0.20
CA PHE A 204 -16.11 -5.40 0.44
C PHE A 204 -17.13 -4.39 0.96
N PHE A 205 -18.29 -4.28 0.30
CA PHE A 205 -19.39 -3.49 0.85
C PHE A 205 -19.94 -4.13 2.13
N GLY A 206 -20.06 -3.32 3.18
CA GLY A 206 -20.44 -3.74 4.53
C GLY A 206 -19.32 -4.38 5.33
N CYS A 207 -18.07 -4.37 4.85
CA CYS A 207 -16.95 -4.94 5.59
C CYS A 207 -16.62 -4.15 6.86
N ARG A 208 -16.88 -2.85 6.84
CA ARG A 208 -16.62 -1.90 7.93
C ARG A 208 -15.19 -1.88 8.40
N HIS A 209 -14.24 -2.05 7.46
CA HIS A 209 -12.82 -2.13 7.84
C HIS A 209 -12.27 -0.80 8.37
N PHE A 210 -12.86 0.36 8.05
CA PHE A 210 -12.33 1.65 8.49
C PHE A 210 -12.65 1.91 9.96
N SER A 211 -13.88 1.63 10.39
CA SER A 211 -14.26 1.72 11.81
C SER A 211 -13.55 0.65 12.64
N LYS A 212 -13.53 -0.61 12.17
CA LYS A 212 -12.82 -1.72 12.83
C LYS A 212 -11.33 -1.45 12.98
N THR A 213 -10.68 -0.88 11.96
CA THR A 213 -9.28 -0.45 12.05
C THR A 213 -9.08 0.52 13.20
N ASN A 214 -9.94 1.54 13.31
CA ASN A 214 -9.83 2.53 14.38
C ASN A 214 -10.09 1.94 15.77
N GLU A 215 -11.00 0.97 15.92
CA GLU A 215 -11.20 0.23 17.17
C GLU A 215 -9.94 -0.57 17.57
N LEU A 216 -9.36 -1.31 16.63
CA LEU A 216 -8.16 -2.10 16.84
C LEU A 216 -6.95 -1.22 17.21
N LEU A 217 -6.81 -0.06 16.56
CA LEU A 217 -5.79 0.92 16.91
C LEU A 217 -5.96 1.43 18.35
N LYS A 218 -7.18 1.78 18.77
CA LYS A 218 -7.46 2.20 20.16
C LYS A 218 -7.10 1.09 21.16
N MET A 219 -7.47 -0.16 20.87
CA MET A 219 -7.13 -1.31 21.70
C MET A 219 -5.61 -1.51 21.83
N SER A 220 -4.84 -1.17 20.79
CA SER A 220 -3.38 -1.19 20.80
C SER A 220 -2.74 0.11 21.33
N GLY A 221 -3.50 1.02 21.94
CA GLY A 221 -3.00 2.27 22.51
C GLY A 221 -2.53 3.29 21.45
N LYS A 222 -2.96 3.15 20.20
CA LYS A 222 -2.58 4.00 19.08
C LYS A 222 -3.68 5.01 18.76
N LYS A 223 -3.29 6.21 18.33
CA LYS A 223 -4.23 7.22 17.82
C LYS A 223 -4.94 6.66 16.56
N PRO A 224 -6.28 6.73 16.49
CA PRO A 224 -7.04 6.39 15.29
C PRO A 224 -6.62 7.18 14.05
N ILE A 225 -6.92 6.64 12.86
CA ILE A 225 -6.82 7.37 11.60
C ILE A 225 -8.06 8.24 11.43
N ASP A 226 -7.86 9.51 11.06
CA ASP A 226 -8.94 10.34 10.54
C ASP A 226 -9.08 10.07 9.04
N TRP A 227 -10.04 9.19 8.71
CA TRP A 227 -10.31 8.79 7.33
C TRP A 227 -10.89 9.93 6.48
N ARG A 228 -11.30 11.05 7.08
CA ARG A 228 -11.82 12.24 6.39
C ARG A 228 -10.73 13.23 6.02
N ALA A 229 -9.53 13.10 6.59
CA ALA A 229 -8.41 14.00 6.31
C ALA A 229 -7.73 13.62 4.97
N LEU A 230 -8.35 14.02 3.86
CA LEU A 230 -7.94 13.85 2.47
C LEU A 230 -7.80 15.19 1.75
#